data_AF-A0A2V5MIY3-F1
#
_entry.id   AF-A0A2V5MIY3-F1
#
_cell.length_a   1.000
_cell.length_b   1.000
_cell.length_c   1.000
_cell.angle_alpha   90.00
_cell.angle_beta   90.00
_cell.angle_gamma   90.00
#
_symmetry.space_group_name_H-M   'P 1'
#
loop_
_entity.id
_entity.type
_entity.pdbx_description
1 polymer ?
#
loop_
_entity_poly.entity_id
_entity_poly.type
_entity_poly.pdbx_seq_one_letter_code
_entity_poly.pdbx_strand_id
1 'polypeptide(L)'
;GECFGRHTQEANENVLVVPMVESVIAGKNIRTLSQVAGVELVFLGPADYSSTAGYRGQWEGPEVGKALLAIKDTLRAHGKHCGIMATSNENLIERRLQGFRMLGLGMDSGLFLRSLHAALGVAGRDRQISPTFVPENTILPMTPLPCPPESLRPN
;
A
#
# COMPACT_ATOMS: atom_id res chain seq x y z
N GLY A 1 10.85 17.25 -39.54
CA GLY A 1 10.32 18.30 -38.67
C GLY A 1 9.03 17.89 -38.00
N GLU A 2 7.96 17.65 -38.77
CA GLU A 2 6.60 17.42 -38.25
C GLU A 2 6.39 16.12 -37.46
N CYS A 3 7.18 15.08 -37.76
CA CYS A 3 7.09 13.78 -37.07
C CYS A 3 7.35 13.91 -35.56
N PHE A 4 8.26 14.80 -35.15
CA PHE A 4 8.57 15.01 -33.73
C PHE A 4 7.43 15.70 -32.98
N GLY A 5 6.83 16.75 -33.57
CA GLY A 5 5.69 17.44 -32.97
C GLY A 5 4.48 16.52 -32.78
N ARG A 6 4.14 15.74 -33.82
CA ARG A 6 3.08 14.73 -33.74
C ARG A 6 3.35 13.70 -32.64
N HIS A 7 4.58 13.17 -32.58
CA HIS A 7 4.97 12.21 -31.56
C HIS A 7 4.82 12.76 -30.13
N THR A 8 5.23 14.01 -29.88
CA THR A 8 5.09 14.63 -28.55
C THR A 8 3.63 14.86 -28.15
N GLN A 9 2.76 15.18 -29.12
CA GLN A 9 1.34 15.35 -28.84
C GLN A 9 0.67 14.01 -28.54
N GLU A 10 0.91 12.99 -29.36
CA GLU A 10 0.42 11.63 -29.12
C GLU A 10 0.91 11.09 -27.78
N ALA A 11 2.18 11.33 -27.41
CA ALA A 11 2.71 10.92 -26.11
C ALA A 11 1.96 11.56 -24.94
N ASN A 12 1.60 12.85 -25.05
CA ASN A 12 0.82 13.54 -24.02
C ASN A 12 -0.62 13.02 -23.92
N GLU A 13 -1.23 12.61 -25.03
CA GLU A 13 -2.59 12.05 -25.05
C GLU A 13 -2.64 10.62 -24.50
N ASN A 14 -1.51 9.89 -24.50
CA ASN A 14 -1.44 8.49 -24.10
C ASN A 14 -0.69 8.23 -22.78
N VAL A 15 -0.22 9.27 -22.09
CA VAL A 15 0.44 9.12 -20.79
C VAL A 15 -0.60 9.01 -19.66
N LEU A 16 -0.50 7.96 -18.85
CA LEU A 16 -1.26 7.82 -17.62
C LEU A 16 -0.44 8.31 -16.43
N VAL A 17 -0.88 9.38 -15.78
CA VAL A 17 -0.28 9.89 -14.54
C VAL A 17 -1.11 9.40 -13.36
N VAL A 18 -0.47 8.64 -12.45
CA VAL A 18 -1.12 8.09 -11.25
C VAL A 18 -0.42 8.60 -9.98
N PRO A 19 -0.91 9.70 -9.38
CA PRO A 19 -0.39 10.17 -8.10
C PRO A 19 -0.74 9.20 -6.98
N MET A 20 0.17 9.07 -6.01
CA MET A 20 -0.07 8.30 -4.79
C MET A 20 -0.52 9.20 -3.64
N VAL A 21 -1.60 8.81 -2.98
CA VAL A 21 -2.09 9.42 -1.73
C VAL A 21 -1.81 8.44 -0.59
N GLU A 22 -0.75 8.75 0.15
CA GLU A 22 -0.17 7.85 1.15
C GLU A 22 0.26 8.59 2.42
N SER A 23 -0.22 9.82 2.60
CA SER A 23 0.00 10.58 3.83
C SER A 23 -1.27 11.30 4.29
N VAL A 24 -1.38 11.55 5.59
CA VAL A 24 -2.47 12.36 6.16
C VAL A 24 -2.54 13.75 5.54
N ILE A 25 -1.39 14.35 5.19
CA ILE A 25 -1.35 15.67 4.54
C ILE A 25 -1.97 15.59 3.13
N ALA A 26 -1.65 14.55 2.35
CA ALA A 26 -2.27 14.33 1.05
C ALA A 26 -3.79 14.10 1.19
N GLY A 27 -4.20 13.30 2.19
CA GLY A 27 -5.62 13.08 2.50
C GLY A 27 -6.38 14.36 2.84
N LYS A 28 -5.80 15.26 3.64
CA LYS A 28 -6.39 16.57 3.96
C LYS A 28 -6.55 17.48 2.73
N ASN A 29 -5.68 17.34 1.74
CA ASN A 29 -5.68 18.14 0.52
C ASN A 29 -6.40 17.45 -0.65
N ILE A 30 -7.09 16.33 -0.42
CA ILE A 30 -7.61 15.49 -1.50
C ILE A 30 -8.56 16.23 -2.44
N ARG A 31 -9.34 17.21 -1.93
CA ARG A 31 -10.25 18.02 -2.75
C ARG A 31 -9.50 18.92 -3.74
N THR A 32 -8.35 19.45 -3.36
CA THR A 32 -7.51 20.25 -4.24
C THR A 32 -6.83 19.34 -5.27
N LEU A 33 -6.32 18.20 -4.83
CA LEU A 33 -5.68 17.21 -5.69
C LEU A 33 -6.65 16.61 -6.72
N SER A 34 -7.91 16.43 -6.35
CA SER A 34 -8.95 15.91 -7.25
C SER A 34 -9.34 16.86 -8.37
N GLN A 35 -8.90 18.12 -8.33
CA GLN A 35 -9.20 19.13 -9.35
C GLN A 35 -8.08 19.27 -10.40
N VAL A 36 -6.95 18.59 -10.21
CA VAL A 36 -5.83 18.64 -11.16
C VAL A 36 -6.24 18.03 -12.50
N ALA A 37 -6.02 18.79 -13.58
CA ALA A 37 -6.28 18.36 -14.95
C ALA A 37 -5.27 17.26 -15.36
N GLY A 38 -5.73 16.29 -16.15
CA GLY A 38 -4.90 15.15 -16.59
C GLY A 38 -4.71 14.04 -15.54
N VAL A 39 -5.07 14.26 -14.27
CA VAL A 39 -5.08 13.20 -13.26
C VAL A 39 -6.45 12.52 -13.29
N GLU A 40 -6.53 11.31 -13.82
CA GLU A 40 -7.79 10.56 -13.93
C GLU A 40 -7.91 9.47 -12.86
N LEU A 41 -6.77 9.01 -12.35
CA LEU A 41 -6.68 7.94 -11.37
C LEU A 41 -5.68 8.31 -10.27
N VAL A 42 -6.08 8.08 -9.01
CA VAL A 42 -5.21 8.26 -7.84
C VAL A 42 -5.07 6.92 -7.13
N PHE A 43 -3.84 6.54 -6.79
CA PHE A 43 -3.57 5.31 -6.06
C PHE A 43 -3.45 5.58 -4.57
N LEU A 44 -4.19 4.85 -3.74
CA LEU A 44 -4.12 4.98 -2.29
C LEU A 44 -3.08 4.00 -1.76
N GLY A 45 -2.15 4.50 -0.94
CA GLY A 45 -1.09 3.72 -0.30
C GLY A 45 -1.37 3.50 1.19
N PRO A 46 -2.02 2.39 1.61
CA PRO A 46 -2.48 2.23 2.98
C PRO A 46 -1.34 2.08 3.99
N ALA A 47 -0.24 1.42 3.60
CA ALA A 47 0.90 1.15 4.46
C ALA A 47 1.56 2.45 4.95
N ASP A 48 1.92 3.34 4.03
CA ASP A 48 2.52 4.63 4.35
C ASP A 48 1.49 5.60 4.96
N TYR A 49 0.23 5.54 4.51
CA TYR A 49 -0.83 6.36 5.12
C TYR A 49 -1.00 6.01 6.59
N SER A 50 -1.04 4.72 6.93
CA SER A 50 -1.13 4.25 8.32
C SER A 50 0.05 4.74 9.16
N SER A 51 1.25 4.80 8.59
CA SER A 51 2.45 5.29 9.26
C SER A 51 2.33 6.76 9.62
N THR A 52 1.91 7.60 8.67
CA THR A 52 1.72 9.04 8.93
C THR A 52 0.51 9.36 9.79
N ALA A 53 -0.46 8.45 9.87
CA ALA A 53 -1.66 8.55 10.71
C ALA A 53 -1.45 8.09 12.16
N GLY A 54 -0.27 7.57 12.50
CA GLY A 54 0.03 7.05 13.85
C GLY A 54 -0.42 5.61 14.09
N TYR A 55 -0.82 4.89 13.03
CA TYR A 55 -1.31 3.51 13.05
C TYR A 55 -0.38 2.57 12.27
N ARG A 56 0.95 2.74 12.41
CA ARG A 56 1.96 2.01 11.63
C ARG A 56 1.70 0.50 11.66
N GLY A 57 1.55 -0.11 10.48
CA GLY A 57 1.28 -1.54 10.32
C GLY A 57 -0.19 -1.95 10.48
N GLN A 58 -1.07 -1.04 10.89
CA GLN A 58 -2.51 -1.27 11.05
C GLN A 58 -3.29 -0.62 9.89
N TRP A 59 -2.87 -0.87 8.65
CA TRP A 59 -3.46 -0.20 7.49
C TRP A 59 -4.87 -0.67 7.11
N GLU A 60 -5.29 -1.84 7.58
CA GLU A 60 -6.68 -2.33 7.53
C GLU A 60 -7.50 -1.95 8.78
N GLY A 61 -6.90 -1.21 9.72
CA GLY A 61 -7.58 -0.78 10.95
C GLY A 61 -8.76 0.16 10.67
N PRO A 62 -9.76 0.22 11.56
CA PRO A 62 -11.00 0.97 11.32
C PRO A 62 -10.76 2.45 11.03
N GLU A 63 -9.76 3.08 11.66
CA GLU A 63 -9.48 4.50 11.47
C GLU A 63 -8.82 4.79 10.11
N VAL A 64 -7.84 3.97 9.71
CA VAL A 64 -7.19 4.10 8.40
C VAL A 64 -8.15 3.74 7.28
N GLY A 65 -8.88 2.63 7.41
CA GLY A 65 -9.86 2.18 6.42
C GLY A 65 -10.95 3.21 6.16
N LYS A 66 -11.55 3.79 7.22
CA LYS A 66 -12.55 4.88 7.08
C LYS A 66 -11.97 6.09 6.36
N ALA A 67 -10.75 6.50 6.70
CA ALA A 67 -10.11 7.66 6.07
C ALA A 67 -9.86 7.41 4.57
N LEU A 68 -9.37 6.23 4.20
CA LEU A 68 -9.14 5.86 2.80
C LEU A 68 -10.45 5.76 2.01
N LEU A 69 -11.53 5.27 2.62
CA LEU A 69 -12.85 5.26 1.98
C LEU A 69 -13.38 6.68 1.77
N ALA A 70 -13.23 7.59 2.74
CA ALA A 70 -13.63 8.99 2.58
C ALA A 70 -12.83 9.73 1.50
N ILE A 71 -11.51 9.47 1.42
CA ILE A 71 -10.63 9.96 0.36
C ILE A 71 -11.11 9.46 -1.01
N LYS A 72 -11.36 8.15 -1.13
CA LYS A 72 -11.91 7.53 -2.33
C LYS A 72 -13.24 8.17 -2.72
N ASP A 73 -14.18 8.33 -1.79
CA ASP A 73 -15.50 8.93 -2.07
C ASP A 73 -15.36 10.37 -2.58
N THR A 74 -14.45 11.15 -2.00
CA THR A 74 -14.15 12.51 -2.45
C THR A 74 -13.60 12.52 -3.88
N LEU A 75 -12.66 11.62 -4.19
CA LEU A 75 -12.10 11.46 -5.54
C LEU A 75 -13.19 11.05 -6.55
N ARG A 76 -14.03 10.07 -6.21
CA ARG A 76 -15.14 9.59 -7.05
C ARG A 76 -16.15 10.71 -7.32
N ALA A 77 -16.46 11.52 -6.32
CA ALA A 77 -17.37 12.66 -6.47
C ALA A 77 -16.85 13.73 -7.45
N HIS A 78 -15.52 13.79 -7.68
CA HIS A 78 -14.89 14.65 -8.69
C HIS A 78 -14.60 13.91 -10.00
N GLY A 79 -15.22 12.75 -10.23
CA GLY A 79 -15.08 11.97 -11.45
C GLY A 79 -13.76 11.19 -11.57
N LYS A 80 -12.93 11.15 -10.52
CA LYS A 80 -11.64 10.45 -10.55
C LYS A 80 -11.81 8.95 -10.21
N HIS A 81 -10.91 8.11 -10.70
CA HIS A 81 -10.79 6.71 -10.32
C HIS A 81 -9.80 6.53 -9.17
N CYS A 82 -9.92 5.39 -8.48
CA CYS A 82 -9.06 5.09 -7.34
C CYS A 82 -8.45 3.70 -7.49
N GLY A 83 -7.18 3.60 -7.14
CA GLY A 83 -6.46 2.34 -6.98
C GLY A 83 -6.11 2.04 -5.53
N ILE A 84 -5.94 0.76 -5.21
CA ILE A 84 -5.47 0.29 -3.90
C ILE A 84 -4.86 -1.11 -4.04
N MET A 85 -3.95 -1.47 -3.15
CA MET A 85 -3.43 -2.84 -3.04
C MET A 85 -4.40 -3.71 -2.23
N ALA A 86 -4.82 -4.83 -2.80
CA ALA A 86 -5.56 -5.86 -2.07
C ALA A 86 -4.60 -6.76 -1.30
N THR A 87 -5.01 -7.20 -0.10
CA THR A 87 -4.20 -8.04 0.79
C THR A 87 -4.51 -9.53 0.68
N SER A 88 -5.68 -9.89 0.18
CA SER A 88 -6.13 -11.26 -0.09
C SER A 88 -7.17 -11.29 -1.22
N ASN A 89 -7.61 -12.49 -1.62
CA ASN A 89 -8.67 -12.63 -2.63
C ASN A 89 -10.02 -12.11 -2.12
N GLU A 90 -10.33 -12.30 -0.84
CA GLU A 90 -11.52 -11.78 -0.18
C GLU A 90 -11.48 -10.26 -0.14
N ASN A 91 -10.34 -9.70 0.26
CA ASN A 91 -10.15 -8.25 0.27
C ASN A 91 -10.19 -7.67 -1.15
N LEU A 92 -9.68 -8.37 -2.17
CA LEU A 92 -9.80 -7.95 -3.56
C LEU A 92 -11.27 -7.78 -3.99
N ILE A 93 -12.12 -8.75 -3.66
CA ILE A 93 -13.56 -8.69 -3.93
C ILE A 93 -14.18 -7.50 -3.18
N GLU A 94 -13.83 -7.34 -1.90
CA GLU A 94 -14.30 -6.22 -1.09
C GLU A 94 -13.93 -4.85 -1.69
N ARG A 95 -12.65 -4.64 -2.06
CA ARG A 95 -12.17 -3.40 -2.68
C ARG A 95 -12.88 -3.14 -4.01
N ARG A 96 -13.12 -4.17 -4.81
CA ARG A 96 -13.90 -4.05 -6.04
C ARG A 96 -15.32 -3.57 -5.76
N LEU A 97 -16.00 -4.15 -4.76
CA LEU A 97 -17.36 -3.75 -4.35
C LEU A 97 -17.40 -2.34 -3.77
N GLN A 98 -16.34 -1.90 -3.10
CA GLN A 98 -16.17 -0.51 -2.61
C GLN A 98 -15.96 0.52 -3.75
N GLY A 99 -15.78 0.06 -4.98
CA GLY A 99 -15.68 0.89 -6.18
C GLY A 99 -14.25 1.27 -6.60
N PHE A 100 -13.23 0.62 -6.03
CA PHE A 100 -11.86 0.73 -6.53
C PHE A 100 -11.74 0.07 -7.92
N ARG A 101 -10.96 0.69 -8.81
CA ARG A 101 -10.88 0.30 -10.24
C ARG A 101 -9.48 -0.11 -10.71
N MET A 102 -8.44 0.27 -9.98
CA MET A 102 -7.08 -0.23 -10.19
C MET A 102 -6.65 -1.03 -8.96
N LEU A 103 -6.79 -2.35 -9.04
CA LEU A 103 -6.57 -3.23 -7.90
C LEU A 103 -5.21 -3.92 -8.04
N GLY A 104 -4.29 -3.62 -7.13
CA GLY A 104 -3.05 -4.38 -7.00
C GLY A 104 -3.32 -5.73 -6.33
N LEU A 105 -2.71 -6.81 -6.84
CA LEU A 105 -2.93 -8.19 -6.35
C LEU A 105 -1.87 -8.65 -5.33
N GLY A 106 -1.14 -7.69 -4.77
CA GLY A 106 0.07 -7.90 -4.00
C GLY A 106 1.33 -7.80 -4.85
N MET A 107 2.47 -7.93 -4.17
CA MET A 107 3.78 -8.02 -4.80
C MET A 107 4.01 -9.43 -5.34
N ASP A 108 4.77 -9.55 -6.42
CA ASP A 108 5.22 -10.81 -7.02
C ASP A 108 5.91 -11.74 -6.00
N SER A 109 6.82 -11.19 -5.20
CA SER A 109 7.49 -11.87 -4.09
C SER A 109 6.49 -12.38 -3.06
N GLY A 110 5.48 -11.59 -2.70
CA GLY A 110 4.43 -11.99 -1.78
C GLY A 110 3.55 -13.12 -2.33
N LEU A 111 3.20 -13.05 -3.63
CA LEU A 111 2.47 -14.11 -4.32
C LEU A 111 3.28 -15.40 -4.37
N PHE A 112 4.56 -15.30 -4.72
CA PHE A 112 5.48 -16.43 -4.77
C PHE A 112 5.65 -17.09 -3.41
N LEU A 113 5.88 -16.30 -2.36
CA LEU A 113 5.97 -16.79 -0.98
C LEU A 113 4.69 -17.53 -0.56
N ARG A 114 3.50 -16.96 -0.82
CA ARG A 114 2.23 -17.65 -0.52
C ARG A 114 2.11 -18.99 -1.23
N SER A 115 2.52 -19.05 -2.51
CA SER A 115 2.51 -20.30 -3.28
C SER A 115 3.48 -21.34 -2.72
N LEU A 116 4.68 -20.92 -2.31
CA LEU A 116 5.67 -21.79 -1.68
C LEU A 116 5.18 -22.33 -0.34
N HIS A 117 4.65 -21.47 0.53
CA HIS A 117 4.07 -21.87 1.81
C HIS A 117 2.96 -22.90 1.62
N ALA A 118 2.06 -22.69 0.65
CA ALA A 118 1.00 -23.65 0.34
C ALA A 118 1.55 -25.03 -0.11
N ALA A 119 2.52 -25.05 -1.02
CA ALA A 119 3.13 -26.30 -1.51
C ALA A 119 3.92 -27.04 -0.43
N LEU A 120 4.72 -26.31 0.37
CA LEU A 120 5.47 -26.88 1.49
C LEU A 120 4.53 -27.37 2.60
N GLY A 121 3.38 -26.71 2.80
CA GLY A 121 2.35 -27.12 3.74
C GLY A 121 1.82 -28.52 3.43
N VAL A 122 1.56 -28.82 2.16
CA VAL A 122 1.15 -30.17 1.70
C VAL A 122 2.22 -31.22 2.03
N ALA A 123 3.49 -30.86 1.93
CA ALA A 123 4.60 -31.75 2.26
C ALA A 123 4.91 -31.83 3.77
N GLY A 124 4.23 -31.06 4.63
CA GLY A 124 4.56 -30.93 6.05
C GLY A 124 5.92 -30.28 6.31
N ARG A 125 6.39 -29.44 5.37
CA ARG A 125 7.70 -28.79 5.38
C ARG A 125 7.62 -27.27 5.44
N ASP A 126 6.43 -26.73 5.60
CA ASP A 126 6.25 -25.29 5.73
C ASP A 126 6.91 -24.77 7.01
N ARG A 127 7.57 -23.61 6.92
CA ARG A 127 8.29 -22.98 8.04
C ARG A 127 7.98 -21.50 8.07
N GLN A 128 7.73 -21.00 9.28
CA GLN A 128 7.55 -19.57 9.49
C GLN A 128 8.90 -18.86 9.33
N ILE A 129 8.96 -17.90 8.41
CA ILE A 129 10.11 -17.02 8.28
C ILE A 129 10.09 -16.05 9.46
N SER A 130 11.15 -16.05 10.26
CA SER A 130 11.30 -15.13 11.39
C SER A 130 12.52 -14.24 11.16
N PRO A 131 12.37 -12.90 11.22
CA PRO A 131 13.48 -11.96 11.12
C PRO A 131 14.21 -11.87 12.46
N THR A 132 14.71 -13.01 12.95
CA THR A 132 15.43 -13.10 14.22
C THR A 132 16.88 -13.53 13.96
N PHE A 133 17.81 -12.89 14.67
CA PHE A 133 19.21 -13.34 14.71
C PHE A 133 19.42 -14.46 15.74
N VAL A 134 18.34 -14.90 16.36
CA VAL A 134 18.33 -15.90 17.42
C VAL A 134 18.17 -17.27 16.77
N PRO A 135 19.13 -18.18 16.93
CA PRO A 135 19.00 -19.53 16.39
C PRO A 135 17.74 -20.23 16.91
N GLU A 136 17.11 -21.03 16.05
CA GLU A 136 15.99 -21.89 16.43
C GLU A 136 16.37 -22.71 17.68
N ASN A 137 15.48 -22.74 18.68
CA ASN A 137 15.63 -23.34 20.03
C ASN A 137 16.41 -22.55 21.10
N THR A 138 16.73 -21.27 20.87
CA THR A 138 17.29 -20.41 21.92
C THR A 138 16.16 -19.73 22.71
N ILE A 139 16.12 -19.93 24.03
CA ILE A 139 15.17 -19.21 24.91
C ILE A 139 15.74 -17.82 25.18
N LEU A 140 15.04 -16.77 24.74
CA LEU A 140 15.36 -15.40 25.13
C LEU A 140 14.49 -14.95 26.31
N PRO A 141 15.04 -14.12 27.22
CA PRO A 141 14.20 -13.36 28.14
C PRO A 141 13.29 -12.43 27.32
N MET A 142 11.97 -12.64 27.43
CA MET A 142 10.92 -12.04 26.61
C MET A 142 10.61 -10.56 26.91
N THR A 143 11.47 -9.85 27.65
CA THR A 143 11.17 -8.46 28.02
C THR A 143 11.94 -7.52 27.10
N PRO A 144 11.28 -6.82 26.16
CA PRO A 144 11.92 -5.75 25.39
C PRO A 144 12.51 -4.74 26.36
N LEU A 145 13.76 -4.33 26.13
CA LEU A 145 14.36 -3.30 26.96
C LEU A 145 13.55 -2.00 26.81
N PRO A 146 13.22 -1.31 27.91
CA PRO A 146 12.45 -0.06 27.87
C PRO A 146 13.22 1.07 27.16
N CYS A 147 14.54 0.92 27.00
CA CYS A 147 15.40 1.83 26.27
C CYS A 147 16.61 1.07 25.69
N PRO A 148 17.25 1.58 24.62
CA PRO A 148 18.49 1.01 24.12
C PRO A 148 19.58 0.98 25.21
N PRO A 149 20.47 -0.03 25.19
CA PRO A 149 21.68 -0.05 26.01
C PRO A 149 22.44 1.27 25.91
N GLU A 150 23.10 1.68 26.99
CA GLU A 150 23.81 2.97 27.08
C GLU A 150 24.85 3.14 25.95
N SER A 151 25.53 2.06 25.58
CA SER A 151 26.47 1.99 24.44
C SER A 151 25.87 2.28 23.06
N LEU A 152 24.55 2.25 22.92
CA LEU A 152 23.82 2.41 21.66
C LEU A 152 22.95 3.67 21.64
N ARG A 153 23.05 4.53 22.67
CA ARG A 153 22.36 5.82 22.68
C ARG A 153 23.21 6.84 21.90
N PRO A 154 22.61 7.68 21.05
CA PRO A 154 23.31 8.83 20.52
C PRO A 154 23.70 9.73 21.70
N ASN A 155 24.95 10.24 21.70
CA ASN A 155 25.42 11.22 22.67
C ASN A 155 24.52 12.45 22.72
#